data_AF-A0A8T5KED1-F1
#
_entry.id   AF-A0A8T5KED1-F1
#
_cell.length_a   1.000
_cell.length_b   1.000
_cell.length_c   1.000
_cell.angle_alpha   90.00
_cell.angle_beta   90.00
_cell.angle_gamma   90.00
#
_symmetry.space_group_name_H-M   'P 1'
#
loop_
_entity.id
_entity.type
_entity.pdbx_description
1 polymer ?
#
loop_
_entity_poly.entity_id
_entity_poly.type
_entity_poly.pdbx_seq_one_letter_code
_entity_poly.pdbx_strand_id
1 'polypeptide(L)' 'MSTYEIGAFEALEWAWNVLRTEDTENKAKATTQIRDMLFKLGSGTQVDFKQSLA' A
#
# COMPACT_ATOMS: atom_id res chain seq x y z
N MET A 1 -18.90 8.75 -9.46
CA MET A 1 -17.75 8.44 -8.57
C MET A 1 -16.72 7.74 -9.41
N SER A 2 -15.60 8.40 -9.64
CA SER A 2 -14.56 7.92 -10.54
C SER A 2 -13.83 6.75 -9.89
N THR A 3 -13.59 5.67 -10.62
CA THR A 3 -12.89 4.46 -10.14
C THR A 3 -11.51 4.74 -9.52
N TYR A 4 -10.91 5.89 -9.83
CA TYR A 4 -9.68 6.39 -9.21
C TYR A 4 -9.80 6.70 -7.70
N GLU A 5 -10.93 7.22 -7.25
CA GLU A 5 -11.14 7.59 -5.84
C GLU A 5 -11.26 6.34 -4.96
N ILE A 6 -11.80 5.25 -5.52
CA ILE A 6 -11.96 3.96 -4.83
C ILE A 6 -10.59 3.31 -4.61
N GLY A 7 -9.70 3.32 -5.61
CA GLY A 7 -8.35 2.73 -5.48
C GLY A 7 -7.41 3.50 -4.55
N ALA A 8 -7.55 4.81 -4.42
CA ALA A 8 -6.74 5.62 -3.51
C ALA A 8 -7.07 5.34 -2.03
N PHE A 9 -8.36 5.13 -1.73
CA PHE A 9 -8.79 4.78 -0.38
C PHE A 9 -8.34 3.36 0.02
N GLU A 10 -8.48 2.38 -0.88
CA GLU A 10 -7.99 1.01 -0.65
C GLU A 10 -6.47 0.95 -0.41
N ALA A 11 -5.69 1.78 -1.10
CA ALA A 11 -4.24 1.87 -0.91
C ALA A 11 -3.85 2.36 0.49
N LEU A 12 -4.60 3.33 1.04
CA LEU A 12 -4.37 3.86 2.38
C LEU A 12 -4.76 2.85 3.46
N GLU A 13 -5.89 2.16 3.27
CA GLU A 13 -6.34 1.12 4.20
C GLU A 13 -5.35 -0.06 4.25
N TRP A 14 -4.84 -0.48 3.10
CA TRP A 14 -3.79 -1.49 3.02
C TRP A 14 -2.50 -1.03 3.72
N ALA A 15 -2.03 0.18 3.44
CA ALA A 15 -0.82 0.73 4.06
C ALA A 15 -0.94 0.82 5.59
N TRP A 16 -2.11 1.25 6.08
CA TRP A 16 -2.41 1.26 7.50
C TRP A 16 -2.37 -0.15 8.10
N ASN A 17 -2.98 -1.13 7.44
CA ASN A 17 -3.00 -2.49 7.94
C ASN A 17 -1.58 -3.09 8.02
N VAL A 18 -0.75 -2.88 7.00
CA VAL A 18 0.66 -3.31 6.98
C VAL A 18 1.44 -2.67 8.14
N LEU A 19 1.31 -1.36 8.35
CA LEU A 19 2.01 -0.67 9.44
C LEU A 19 1.52 -1.07 10.84
N ARG A 20 0.26 -1.50 10.95
CA ARG A 20 -0.36 -1.96 12.20
C ARG A 20 0.04 -3.38 12.56
N THR A 21 0.26 -4.25 11.58
CA THR A 21 0.63 -5.66 11.80
C THR A 21 2.13 -5.88 11.95
N GLU A 22 2.96 -4.94 11.49
CA GLU A 22 4.41 -5.06 11.56
C GLU A 22 4.98 -4.65 12.92
N ASP A 23 5.93 -5.46 13.40
CA ASP A 23 6.64 -5.20 14.65
C ASP A 23 7.58 -3.99 14.49
N THR A 24 7.91 -3.32 15.59
CA THR A 24 8.65 -2.04 15.58
C THR A 24 9.96 -2.08 14.79
N GLU A 25 10.60 -3.25 14.70
CA GLU A 25 11.86 -3.50 14.00
C GLU A 25 11.70 -3.50 12.46
N ASN A 26 10.51 -3.82 11.95
CA ASN A 26 10.23 -3.93 10.51
C ASN A 26 9.50 -2.72 9.92
N LYS A 27 9.11 -1.73 10.74
CA LYS A 27 8.37 -0.54 10.28
C LYS A 27 9.10 0.26 9.21
N ALA A 28 10.42 0.34 9.25
CA ALA A 28 11.21 1.02 8.23
C ALA A 28 11.10 0.31 6.87
N LYS A 29 11.14 -1.03 6.86
CA LYS A 29 11.00 -1.85 5.64
C LYS A 29 9.58 -1.77 5.07
N ALA A 30 8.57 -1.85 5.95
CA ALA A 30 7.17 -1.68 5.60
C ALA A 30 6.89 -0.30 4.98
N THR A 31 7.47 0.77 5.55
CA THR A 31 7.34 2.13 5.03
C THR A 31 7.93 2.28 3.63
N THR A 32 9.09 1.67 3.37
CA THR A 32 9.71 1.67 2.03
C THR A 32 8.83 0.93 1.02
N GLN A 33 8.29 -0.24 1.38
CA GLN A 33 7.37 -0.98 0.50
C GLN A 33 6.11 -0.19 0.16
N ILE A 34 5.49 0.47 1.16
CA ILE A 34 4.32 1.32 0.94
C ILE A 34 4.65 2.46 -0.03
N ARG A 35 5.80 3.12 0.17
CA ARG A 35 6.24 4.23 -0.69
C ARG A 35 6.43 3.80 -2.14
N ASP A 36 7.08 2.66 -2.38
CA ASP A 36 7.29 2.13 -3.72
C ASP A 36 5.96 1.75 -4.40
N MET A 37 5.03 1.20 -3.61
CA MET A 37 3.73 0.77 -4.10
C MET A 37 2.85 1.97 -4.49
N LEU A 38 2.82 3.02 -3.66
CA LEU A 38 2.14 4.28 -3.96
C LEU A 38 2.75 4.99 -5.18
N PHE A 39 4.07 4.91 -5.36
CA PHE A 39 4.73 5.46 -6.53
C PHE A 39 4.31 4.75 -7.83
N LYS A 40 4.17 3.42 -7.80
CA LYS A 40 3.68 2.61 -8.93
C LYS A 40 2.20 2.87 -9.25
N LEU A 41 1.37 3.10 -8.23
CA LEU A 41 -0.03 3.54 -8.41
C LEU A 41 -0.10 4.90 -9.10
N GLY A 42 0.73 5.85 -8.68
CA GLY A 42 0.81 7.18 -9.30
C GLY A 42 1.25 7.15 -10.77
N SER A 43 1.97 6.09 -11.19
CA SER A 43 2.39 5.90 -12.57
C SER A 43 1.35 5.19 -13.47
N GLY A 44 0.15 4.88 -12.94
CA GLY A 44 -0.91 4.19 -13.67
C GLY A 44 -0.72 2.67 -13.78
N THR A 45 0.20 2.09 -13.02
CA THR A 45 0.42 0.65 -12.99
C THR A 45 -0.63 -0.02 -12.11
N GLN A 46 -1.21 -1.12 -12.58
CA GLN A 46 -2.13 -1.93 -11.77
C GLN A 46 -1.35 -2.59 -10.63
N VAL A 47 -1.70 -2.26 -9.40
CA VAL A 47 -1.07 -2.78 -8.18
C VAL A 47 -2.04 -3.76 -7.52
N ASP A 48 -1.56 -4.97 -7.23
CA ASP A 48 -2.33 -5.97 -6.47
C ASP A 48 -1.94 -5.90 -4.99
N PHE A 49 -2.85 -5.38 -4.16
CA PHE A 49 -2.66 -5.24 -2.71
C PHE A 49 -2.74 -6.57 -1.96
N LYS A 50 -3.21 -7.66 -2.58
CA LYS A 50 -3.40 -8.97 -1.93
C LYS A 50 -2.14 -9.83 -1.91
N GLN A 51 -1.19 -9.61 -2.82
CA GLN A 51 0.03 -10.44 -2.89
C GLN A 51 1.07 -10.16 -1.81
N SER A 52 1.01 -9.01 -1.13
CA SER A 52 2.05 -8.60 -0.18
C SER A 52 1.84 -9.13 1.25
N LEU A 53 0.86 -9.99 1.48
CA LEU A 53 0.48 -10.55 2.79
C LEU A 53 0.81 -12.06 2.96
N ALA A 54 1.69 -12.61 2.13
CA ALA A 54 2.13 -14.01 2.22
C ALA A 54 3.39 -14.18 3.08
#